data_AF-A0A959I071-F1
#
_entry.id   AF-A0A959I071-F1
#
_cell.length_a   1.000
_cell.length_b   1.000
_cell.length_c   1.000
_cell.angle_alpha   90.00
_cell.angle_beta   90.00
_cell.angle_gamma   90.00
#
_symmetry.space_group_name_H-M   'P 1'
#
loop_
_entity.id
_entity.type
_entity.pdbx_description
1 polymer ?
#
loop_
_entity_poly.entity_id
_entity_poly.type
_entity_poly.pdbx_seq_one_letter_code
_entity_poly.pdbx_strand_id
1 'polypeptide(L)'
;GMKYSLVSREVISDCIETCVQGQWMDGVVVVGGCDKNMPGGMMGMLRANVPAIYVYGGTILPGKWKGQDLNIVSVFEAVGQNAAGKMSDQDLKDIEQHAIPGTGSCGGMYTANTMSSAFEALGMSLPYSSTMANPHDEKQNSARESAKVLIEAIKKDLKPRDIVTKKAIENAVSVIMATGGSTNA
;
A
#
# COMPACT_ATOMS: atom_id res chain seq x y z
N GLY A 1 -10.65 -9.10 14.77
CA GLY A 1 -10.47 -7.83 15.50
C GLY A 1 -9.01 -7.39 15.48
N MET A 2 -8.67 -6.22 16.04
CA MET A 2 -7.35 -5.56 15.86
C MET A 2 -6.12 -6.43 16.20
N LYS A 3 -6.25 -7.39 17.13
CA LYS A 3 -5.20 -8.36 17.49
C LYS A 3 -4.67 -9.20 16.31
N TYR A 4 -5.44 -9.31 15.22
CA TYR A 4 -5.08 -10.08 14.03
C TYR A 4 -4.57 -9.22 12.86
N SER A 5 -4.44 -7.90 13.05
CA SER A 5 -3.94 -7.02 11.99
C SER A 5 -2.47 -7.33 11.67
N LEU A 6 -1.55 -7.18 12.63
CA LEU A 6 -0.12 -7.33 12.37
C LEU A 6 0.26 -8.75 11.93
N VAL A 7 -0.32 -9.79 12.55
CA VAL A 7 -0.03 -11.19 12.18
C VAL A 7 -0.41 -11.52 10.73
N SER A 8 -1.37 -10.80 10.13
CA SER A 8 -1.70 -10.98 8.70
C SER A 8 -0.51 -10.71 7.78
N ARG A 9 0.45 -9.87 8.20
CA ARG A 9 1.71 -9.65 7.47
C ARG A 9 2.49 -10.95 7.25
N GLU A 10 2.65 -11.73 8.30
CA GLU A 10 3.38 -13.00 8.25
C GLU A 10 2.65 -14.01 7.39
N VAL A 11 1.32 -14.14 7.59
CA VAL A 11 0.49 -15.05 6.81
C VAL A 11 0.58 -14.73 5.32
N ILE A 12 0.52 -13.46 4.93
CA ILE A 12 0.65 -13.04 3.54
C ILE A 12 2.05 -13.39 2.98
N SER A 13 3.10 -13.12 3.75
CA SER A 13 4.47 -13.45 3.36
C SER A 13 4.63 -14.95 3.11
N ASP A 14 4.17 -15.77 4.04
CA ASP A 14 4.26 -17.23 3.98
C ASP A 14 3.42 -17.79 2.83
N CYS A 15 2.24 -17.23 2.57
CA CYS A 15 1.41 -17.60 1.43
C CYS A 15 2.11 -17.34 0.09
N ILE A 16 2.71 -16.16 -0.09
CA ILE A 16 3.42 -15.80 -1.32
C ILE A 16 4.62 -16.73 -1.53
N GLU A 17 5.43 -16.91 -0.48
CA GLU A 17 6.60 -17.80 -0.52
C GLU A 17 6.19 -19.24 -0.87
N THR A 18 5.15 -19.76 -0.21
CA THR A 18 4.63 -21.12 -0.43
C THR A 18 4.13 -21.30 -1.86
N CYS A 19 3.36 -20.35 -2.40
CA CYS A 19 2.84 -20.45 -3.76
C CYS A 19 3.94 -20.35 -4.81
N VAL A 20 4.86 -19.41 -4.68
CA VAL A 20 5.94 -19.19 -5.65
C VAL A 20 6.88 -20.41 -5.69
N GLN A 21 7.33 -20.88 -4.52
CA GLN A 21 8.25 -22.02 -4.44
C GLN A 21 7.54 -23.33 -4.78
N GLY A 22 6.33 -23.54 -4.26
CA GLY A 22 5.59 -24.79 -4.47
C GLY A 22 5.17 -25.03 -5.91
N GLN A 23 5.03 -23.97 -6.71
CA GLN A 23 4.66 -24.04 -8.13
C GLN A 23 5.83 -23.74 -9.07
N TRP A 24 7.04 -23.55 -8.55
CA TRP A 24 8.25 -23.25 -9.36
C TRP A 24 8.04 -22.07 -10.32
N MET A 25 7.47 -20.97 -9.82
CA MET A 25 7.20 -19.80 -10.65
C MET A 25 8.50 -19.07 -11.03
N ASP A 26 8.65 -18.69 -12.31
CA ASP A 26 9.83 -17.96 -12.81
C ASP A 26 9.89 -16.49 -12.34
N GLY A 27 8.76 -15.94 -11.89
CA GLY A 27 8.67 -14.60 -11.35
C GLY A 27 7.28 -14.30 -10.76
N VAL A 28 7.16 -13.19 -10.03
CA VAL A 28 5.93 -12.86 -9.31
C VAL A 28 5.58 -11.36 -9.37
N VAL A 29 4.33 -11.07 -9.72
CA VAL A 29 3.71 -9.75 -9.48
C VAL A 29 2.95 -9.83 -8.17
N VAL A 30 3.31 -9.02 -7.19
CA VAL A 30 2.55 -8.90 -5.94
C VAL A 30 1.71 -7.63 -5.99
N VAL A 31 0.40 -7.78 -5.82
CA VAL A 31 -0.54 -6.66 -5.76
C VAL A 31 -1.04 -6.51 -4.33
N GLY A 32 -0.84 -5.34 -3.74
CA GLY A 32 -1.31 -5.02 -2.39
C GLY A 32 -1.79 -3.59 -2.27
N GLY A 33 -2.73 -3.35 -1.35
CA GLY A 33 -3.35 -2.03 -1.20
C GLY A 33 -3.57 -1.61 0.25
N CYS A 34 -3.75 -2.53 1.19
CA CYS A 34 -3.96 -2.19 2.60
C CYS A 34 -2.68 -2.39 3.42
N ASP A 35 -2.57 -1.64 4.51
CA ASP A 35 -1.45 -1.53 5.44
C ASP A 35 -0.52 -2.75 5.47
N LYS A 36 -1.00 -3.90 5.97
CA LYS A 36 -0.16 -5.09 6.21
C LYS A 36 0.08 -5.95 4.96
N ASN A 37 -0.72 -5.76 3.90
CA ASN A 37 -0.44 -6.39 2.60
C ASN A 37 0.89 -5.89 2.03
N MET A 38 1.21 -4.61 2.29
CA MET A 38 2.41 -3.96 1.79
C MET A 38 3.68 -4.71 2.24
N PRO A 39 4.07 -4.70 3.52
CA PRO A 39 5.27 -5.38 3.97
C PRO A 39 5.18 -6.91 3.86
N GLY A 40 3.99 -7.51 4.02
CA GLY A 40 3.83 -8.97 3.89
C GLY A 40 4.19 -9.45 2.48
N GLY A 41 3.73 -8.71 1.46
CA GLY A 41 4.07 -8.98 0.08
C GLY A 41 5.56 -8.80 -0.22
N MET A 42 6.16 -7.72 0.28
CA MET A 42 7.59 -7.45 0.10
C MET A 42 8.47 -8.53 0.76
N MET A 43 8.10 -8.96 1.98
CA MET A 43 8.79 -10.05 2.69
C MET A 43 8.72 -11.35 1.89
N GLY A 44 7.53 -11.72 1.38
CA GLY A 44 7.36 -12.92 0.55
C GLY A 44 8.22 -12.89 -0.71
N MET A 45 8.27 -11.75 -1.42
CA MET A 45 9.13 -11.57 -2.60
C MET A 45 10.61 -11.72 -2.27
N LEU A 46 11.07 -11.13 -1.17
CA LEU A 46 12.48 -11.20 -0.75
C LEU A 46 12.89 -12.59 -0.27
N ARG A 47 11.98 -13.33 0.36
CA ARG A 47 12.24 -14.72 0.78
C ARG A 47 12.29 -15.66 -0.43
N ALA A 48 11.31 -15.60 -1.33
CA ALA A 48 11.26 -16.41 -2.54
C ALA A 48 12.40 -16.08 -3.51
N ASN A 49 12.74 -14.79 -3.64
CA ASN A 49 13.85 -14.26 -4.43
C ASN A 49 13.91 -14.74 -5.90
N VAL A 50 12.74 -14.96 -6.50
CA VAL A 50 12.56 -14.97 -7.96
C VAL A 50 12.38 -13.53 -8.46
N PRO A 51 12.64 -13.20 -9.73
CA PRO A 51 12.31 -11.90 -10.31
C PRO A 51 10.90 -11.44 -9.92
N ALA A 52 10.77 -10.23 -9.39
CA ALA A 52 9.51 -9.79 -8.80
C ALA A 52 9.31 -8.28 -8.88
N ILE A 53 8.04 -7.87 -8.93
CA ILE A 53 7.63 -6.45 -8.90
C ILE A 53 6.40 -6.27 -8.00
N TYR A 54 6.39 -5.17 -7.25
CA TYR A 54 5.27 -4.80 -6.37
C TYR A 54 4.39 -3.76 -7.05
N VAL A 55 3.09 -4.03 -7.14
CA VAL A 55 2.07 -3.11 -7.64
C VAL A 55 1.18 -2.66 -6.48
N TYR A 56 1.34 -1.39 -6.08
CA TYR A 56 0.42 -0.77 -5.15
C TYR A 56 -0.95 -0.57 -5.80
N GLY A 57 -2.02 -0.93 -5.08
CA GLY A 57 -3.40 -0.81 -5.53
C GLY A 57 -3.88 0.64 -5.69
N GLY A 58 -3.18 1.62 -5.13
CA GLY A 58 -3.54 3.03 -5.24
C GLY A 58 -4.37 3.54 -4.06
N THR A 59 -4.29 4.84 -3.83
CA THR A 59 -4.98 5.51 -2.73
C THR A 59 -6.43 5.86 -3.11
N ILE A 60 -7.31 5.98 -2.12
CA ILE A 60 -8.69 6.42 -2.31
C ILE A 60 -8.73 7.94 -2.57
N LEU A 61 -9.74 8.41 -3.30
CA LEU A 61 -10.07 9.84 -3.36
C LEU A 61 -10.69 10.31 -2.03
N PRO A 62 -10.53 11.58 -1.63
CA PRO A 62 -11.15 12.10 -0.41
C PRO A 62 -12.68 12.13 -0.54
N GLY A 63 -13.35 11.78 0.55
CA GLY A 63 -14.78 12.01 0.71
C GLY A 63 -15.10 13.51 0.79
N LYS A 64 -16.37 13.91 0.62
CA LYS A 64 -16.77 15.32 0.74
C LYS A 64 -18.07 15.47 1.51
N TRP A 65 -18.08 16.39 2.48
CA TRP A 65 -19.29 16.77 3.20
C TRP A 65 -19.22 18.23 3.62
N LYS A 66 -20.29 19.00 3.35
CA LYS A 66 -20.39 20.45 3.65
C LYS A 66 -19.17 21.28 3.20
N GLY A 67 -18.58 20.93 2.06
CA GLY A 67 -17.40 21.61 1.51
C GLY A 67 -16.08 21.26 2.17
N GLN A 68 -16.05 20.30 3.10
CA GLN A 68 -14.85 19.76 3.72
C GLN A 68 -14.49 18.41 3.11
N ASP A 69 -13.19 18.17 2.95
CA ASP A 69 -12.68 16.86 2.58
C ASP A 69 -12.69 15.93 3.80
N LEU A 70 -13.14 14.70 3.59
CA LEU A 70 -13.26 13.66 4.61
C LEU A 70 -12.33 12.49 4.33
N ASN A 71 -11.92 11.81 5.40
CA ASN A 71 -11.23 10.53 5.36
C ASN A 71 -11.65 9.65 6.55
N ILE A 72 -11.04 8.49 6.72
CA ILE A 72 -11.38 7.57 7.82
C ILE A 72 -11.16 8.17 9.22
N VAL A 73 -10.19 9.08 9.38
CA VAL A 73 -9.96 9.78 10.65
C VAL A 73 -11.08 10.77 10.96
N SER A 74 -11.67 11.41 9.94
CA SER A 74 -12.85 12.24 10.12
C SER A 74 -14.00 11.48 10.80
N VAL A 75 -14.18 10.19 10.49
CA VAL A 75 -15.18 9.34 11.15
C VAL A 75 -14.82 9.09 12.62
N PHE A 76 -13.55 8.78 12.92
CA PHE A 76 -13.11 8.59 14.31
C PHE A 76 -13.26 9.87 15.15
N GLU A 77 -12.93 11.03 14.58
CA GLU A 77 -13.09 12.32 15.23
C GLU A 77 -14.58 12.66 15.42
N ALA A 78 -15.43 12.39 14.42
CA ALA A 78 -16.87 12.61 14.50
C ALA A 78 -17.51 11.80 15.63
N VAL A 79 -17.12 10.53 15.82
CA VAL A 79 -17.58 9.70 16.95
C VAL A 79 -17.20 10.36 18.28
N GLY A 80 -15.98 10.87 18.41
CA GLY A 80 -15.54 11.59 19.60
C GLY A 80 -16.31 12.89 19.85
N GLN A 81 -16.58 13.67 18.79
CA GLN A 81 -17.35 14.92 18.89
C GLN A 81 -18.82 14.68 19.25
N ASN A 82 -19.44 13.65 18.68
CA ASN A 82 -20.80 13.24 18.99
C ASN A 82 -20.91 12.76 20.45
N ALA A 83 -20.00 11.90 20.91
CA ALA A 83 -19.94 11.45 22.30
C ALA A 83 -19.74 12.61 23.30
N ALA A 84 -19.05 13.67 22.88
CA ALA A 84 -18.87 14.89 23.67
C ALA A 84 -20.05 15.88 23.58
N GLY A 85 -21.14 15.53 22.89
CA GLY A 85 -22.32 16.39 22.69
C GLY A 85 -22.09 17.58 21.75
N LYS A 86 -21.01 17.57 20.96
CA LYS A 86 -20.62 18.66 20.04
C LYS A 86 -21.07 18.44 18.60
N MET A 87 -21.68 17.30 18.30
CA MET A 87 -22.13 16.91 16.96
C MET A 87 -23.42 16.12 17.06
N SER A 88 -24.36 16.38 16.14
CA SER A 88 -25.62 15.64 16.08
C SER A 88 -25.43 14.22 15.54
N ASP A 89 -26.32 13.29 15.89
CA ASP A 89 -26.30 11.93 15.33
C ASP A 89 -26.46 11.94 13.80
N GLN A 90 -27.20 12.93 13.27
CA GLN A 90 -27.36 13.11 11.83
C GLN A 90 -26.05 13.53 11.16
N ASP A 91 -25.32 14.50 11.74
CA ASP A 91 -24.03 14.93 11.21
C ASP A 91 -22.99 13.79 11.27
N LEU A 92 -22.97 13.01 12.37
CA LEU A 92 -22.12 11.83 12.48
C LEU A 92 -22.41 10.82 11.37
N LYS A 93 -23.69 10.51 11.15
CA LYS A 93 -24.13 9.58 10.11
C LYS A 93 -23.77 10.08 8.72
N ASP A 94 -23.93 11.38 8.45
CA ASP A 94 -23.56 11.94 7.16
C ASP A 94 -22.04 11.85 6.93
N ILE A 95 -21.22 12.15 7.94
CA ILE A 95 -19.76 11.99 7.84
C ILE A 95 -19.39 10.53 7.54
N GLU A 96 -19.98 9.57 8.26
CA GLU A 96 -19.78 8.14 8.01
C GLU A 96 -20.08 7.76 6.55
N GLN A 97 -21.22 8.22 6.02
CA GLN A 97 -21.67 7.88 4.67
C GLN A 97 -20.85 8.54 3.55
N HIS A 98 -20.18 9.67 3.83
CA HIS A 98 -19.45 10.43 2.81
C HIS A 98 -17.93 10.29 2.92
N ALA A 99 -17.38 9.74 4.01
CA ALA A 99 -15.93 9.68 4.24
C ALA A 99 -15.17 8.72 3.30
N ILE A 100 -15.82 7.65 2.84
CA ILE A 100 -15.21 6.60 2.00
C ILE A 100 -15.95 6.55 0.65
N PRO A 101 -15.56 7.39 -0.33
CA PRO A 101 -16.32 7.57 -1.56
C PRO A 101 -16.14 6.46 -2.60
N GLY A 102 -15.24 5.49 -2.36
CA GLY A 102 -14.94 4.45 -3.34
C GLY A 102 -13.82 3.51 -2.92
N THR A 103 -13.16 2.91 -3.91
CA THR A 103 -12.08 1.93 -3.72
C THR A 103 -10.72 2.61 -3.56
N GLY A 104 -9.82 1.97 -2.82
CA GLY A 104 -8.45 2.44 -2.58
C GLY A 104 -8.04 2.34 -1.10
N SER A 105 -6.75 2.53 -0.83
CA SER A 105 -6.25 2.60 0.54
C SER A 105 -6.51 3.97 1.19
N CYS A 106 -6.32 4.09 2.50
CA CYS A 106 -6.47 5.35 3.22
C CYS A 106 -5.65 6.51 2.59
N GLY A 107 -6.28 7.66 2.38
CA GLY A 107 -5.70 8.81 1.67
C GLY A 107 -4.49 9.51 2.31
N GLY A 108 -4.33 9.42 3.63
CA GLY A 108 -3.23 10.07 4.35
C GLY A 108 -1.90 9.31 4.28
N MET A 109 -0.82 9.91 4.79
CA MET A 109 0.48 9.25 4.98
C MET A 109 0.48 8.26 6.16
N TYR A 110 -0.52 7.37 6.19
CA TYR A 110 -0.54 6.20 7.06
C TYR A 110 0.34 5.10 6.48
N THR A 111 0.31 3.90 7.06
CA THR A 111 1.20 2.81 6.68
C THR A 111 1.11 2.44 5.20
N ALA A 112 -0.09 2.38 4.60
CA ALA A 112 -0.25 1.96 3.19
C ALA A 112 0.51 2.89 2.22
N ASN A 113 0.26 4.20 2.29
CA ASN A 113 0.95 5.19 1.45
C ASN A 113 2.43 5.35 1.82
N THR A 114 2.78 5.24 3.11
CA THR A 114 4.19 5.25 3.56
C THR A 114 4.96 4.09 2.94
N MET A 115 4.45 2.87 3.06
CA MET A 115 5.11 1.68 2.52
C MET A 115 5.11 1.68 0.98
N SER A 116 4.06 2.19 0.34
CA SER A 116 4.08 2.33 -1.12
C SER A 116 5.18 3.29 -1.58
N SER A 117 5.35 4.43 -0.90
CA SER A 117 6.43 5.39 -1.21
C SER A 117 7.80 4.78 -0.94
N ALA A 118 7.93 4.01 0.15
CA ALA A 118 9.14 3.28 0.47
C ALA A 118 9.48 2.23 -0.59
N PHE A 119 8.50 1.50 -1.14
CA PHE A 119 8.74 0.47 -2.15
C PHE A 119 9.19 1.04 -3.49
N GLU A 120 8.66 2.21 -3.87
CA GLU A 120 9.14 2.97 -5.00
C GLU A 120 10.60 3.41 -4.78
N ALA A 121 10.92 3.95 -3.59
CA ALA A 121 12.28 4.36 -3.22
C ALA A 121 13.28 3.19 -3.12
N LEU A 122 12.81 1.99 -2.73
CA LEU A 122 13.58 0.75 -2.76
C LEU A 122 13.88 0.28 -4.18
N GLY A 123 13.10 0.73 -5.19
CA GLY A 123 13.17 0.25 -6.57
C GLY A 123 12.36 -1.01 -6.85
N MET A 124 11.46 -1.41 -5.93
CA MET A 124 10.62 -2.61 -6.08
C MET A 124 9.25 -2.32 -6.70
N SER A 125 8.92 -1.06 -6.89
CA SER A 125 7.74 -0.59 -7.63
C SER A 125 8.17 0.41 -8.70
N LEU A 126 7.40 0.50 -9.79
CA LEU A 126 7.67 1.52 -10.82
C LEU A 126 7.53 2.94 -10.25
N PRO A 127 8.32 3.91 -10.77
CA PRO A 127 8.13 5.32 -10.46
C PRO A 127 6.68 5.76 -10.61
N TYR A 128 6.24 6.65 -9.72
CA TYR A 128 4.88 7.20 -9.60
C TYR A 128 3.80 6.19 -9.18
N SER A 129 4.13 4.90 -9.01
CA SER A 129 3.14 3.91 -8.59
C SER A 129 2.52 4.25 -7.24
N SER A 130 3.27 4.93 -6.36
CA SER A 130 2.84 5.34 -5.02
C SER A 130 1.89 6.53 -4.97
N THR A 131 1.82 7.35 -6.02
CA THR A 131 1.04 8.59 -6.04
C THR A 131 -0.31 8.46 -6.76
N MET A 132 -0.57 7.31 -7.37
CA MET A 132 -1.77 7.08 -8.19
C MET A 132 -3.00 6.77 -7.34
N ALA A 133 -4.14 7.32 -7.74
CA ALA A 133 -5.43 6.99 -7.12
C ALA A 133 -5.98 5.68 -7.71
N ASN A 134 -6.52 4.81 -6.87
CA ASN A 134 -7.11 3.54 -7.29
C ASN A 134 -8.20 3.67 -8.37
N PRO A 135 -9.17 4.62 -8.29
CA PRO A 135 -10.23 4.71 -9.29
C PRO A 135 -9.77 5.25 -10.65
N HIS A 136 -8.54 5.76 -10.77
CA HIS A 136 -8.03 6.31 -12.02
C HIS A 136 -7.42 5.23 -12.93
N ASP A 137 -7.62 5.38 -14.24
CA ASP A 137 -7.10 4.45 -15.27
C ASP A 137 -5.58 4.31 -15.25
N GLU A 138 -4.87 5.35 -14.78
CA GLU A 138 -3.41 5.33 -14.61
C GLU A 138 -2.93 4.16 -13.76
N LYS A 139 -3.74 3.69 -12.80
CA LYS A 139 -3.38 2.56 -11.95
C LYS A 139 -3.40 1.24 -12.71
N GLN A 140 -4.40 1.05 -13.58
CA GLN A 140 -4.44 -0.12 -14.47
C GLN A 140 -3.28 -0.10 -15.47
N ASN A 141 -2.96 1.08 -16.01
CA ASN A 141 -1.83 1.25 -16.91
C ASN A 141 -0.50 0.93 -16.22
N SER A 142 -0.30 1.45 -15.00
CA SER A 142 0.87 1.14 -14.17
C SER A 142 1.01 -0.37 -13.88
N ALA A 143 -0.09 -1.08 -13.65
CA ALA A 143 -0.06 -2.54 -13.48
C ALA A 143 0.38 -3.27 -14.76
N ARG A 144 -0.14 -2.84 -15.93
CA ARG A 144 0.28 -3.39 -17.25
C ARG A 144 1.77 -3.13 -17.52
N GLU A 145 2.26 -1.94 -17.24
CA GLU A 145 3.68 -1.61 -17.39
C GLU A 145 4.56 -2.40 -16.41
N SER A 146 4.10 -2.60 -15.18
CA SER A 146 4.81 -3.42 -14.19
C SER A 146 4.98 -4.87 -14.66
N ALA A 147 3.94 -5.44 -15.28
CA ALA A 147 4.03 -6.78 -15.86
C ALA A 147 5.07 -6.86 -16.99
N LYS A 148 5.15 -5.85 -17.87
CA LYS A 148 6.20 -5.79 -18.91
C LYS A 148 7.60 -5.73 -18.31
N VAL A 149 7.79 -4.91 -17.28
CA VAL A 149 9.07 -4.79 -16.57
C VAL A 149 9.46 -6.10 -15.89
N LEU A 150 8.50 -6.82 -15.30
CA LEU A 150 8.75 -8.16 -14.74
C LEU A 150 9.26 -9.14 -15.80
N ILE A 151 8.65 -9.17 -16.99
CA ILE A 151 9.13 -10.03 -18.08
C ILE A 151 10.59 -9.73 -18.44
N GLU A 152 10.98 -8.45 -18.47
CA GLU A 152 12.38 -8.07 -18.69
C GLU A 152 13.29 -8.45 -17.51
N ALA A 153 12.80 -8.36 -16.27
CA ALA A 153 13.53 -8.81 -15.09
C ALA A 153 13.76 -10.33 -15.11
N ILE A 154 12.76 -11.11 -15.53
CA ILE A 154 12.88 -12.57 -15.72
C ILE A 154 13.95 -12.90 -16.75
N LYS A 155 13.93 -12.25 -17.92
CA LYS A 155 14.96 -12.46 -18.97
C LYS A 155 16.38 -12.15 -18.50
N LYS A 156 16.53 -11.22 -17.55
CA LYS A 156 17.82 -10.76 -17.02
C LYS A 156 18.20 -11.44 -15.70
N ASP A 157 17.35 -12.33 -15.18
CA ASP A 157 17.48 -12.92 -13.84
C ASP A 157 17.66 -11.87 -12.72
N LEU A 158 17.04 -10.69 -12.87
CA LEU A 158 17.14 -9.59 -11.90
C LEU A 158 16.18 -9.83 -10.72
N LYS A 159 16.73 -10.06 -9.52
CA LYS A 159 15.97 -10.49 -8.35
C LYS A 159 15.80 -9.39 -7.30
N PRO A 160 14.81 -9.50 -6.40
CA PRO A 160 14.61 -8.55 -5.32
C PRO A 160 15.85 -8.26 -4.48
N ARG A 161 16.69 -9.26 -4.17
CA ARG A 161 17.92 -9.05 -3.38
C ARG A 161 19.03 -8.32 -4.12
N ASP A 162 18.98 -8.27 -5.45
CA ASP A 162 19.92 -7.47 -6.25
C ASP A 162 19.55 -5.98 -6.22
N ILE A 163 18.26 -5.68 -6.00
CA ILE A 163 17.69 -4.33 -5.97
C ILE A 163 17.70 -3.78 -4.52
N VAL A 164 17.23 -4.57 -3.56
CA VAL A 164 17.10 -4.19 -2.14
C VAL A 164 18.44 -4.32 -1.43
N THR A 165 19.32 -3.37 -1.74
CA THR A 165 20.63 -3.20 -1.10
C THR A 165 20.54 -2.32 0.14
N LYS A 166 21.62 -2.26 0.93
CA LYS A 166 21.74 -1.27 2.02
C LYS A 166 21.45 0.15 1.54
N LYS A 167 21.95 0.52 0.35
CA LYS A 167 21.73 1.86 -0.20
C LYS A 167 20.26 2.10 -0.57
N ALA A 168 19.58 1.10 -1.12
CA ALA A 168 18.15 1.20 -1.40
C ALA A 168 17.35 1.40 -0.09
N ILE A 169 17.69 0.68 0.98
CA ILE A 169 17.07 0.84 2.29
C ILE A 169 17.31 2.26 2.85
N GLU A 170 18.52 2.81 2.74
CA GLU A 170 18.81 4.20 3.13
C GLU A 170 17.96 5.22 2.34
N ASN A 171 17.75 4.98 1.04
CA ASN A 171 16.88 5.83 0.21
C ASN A 171 15.42 5.75 0.70
N ALA A 172 14.92 4.55 0.99
CA ALA A 172 13.57 4.36 1.50
C ALA A 172 13.36 5.06 2.85
N VAL A 173 14.30 4.93 3.79
CA VAL A 173 14.27 5.66 5.07
C VAL A 173 14.27 7.17 4.84
N SER A 174 15.08 7.67 3.91
CA SER A 174 15.12 9.10 3.57
C SER A 174 13.77 9.61 3.07
N VAL A 175 13.09 8.84 2.20
CA VAL A 175 11.75 9.19 1.69
C VAL A 175 10.69 9.12 2.78
N ILE A 176 10.72 8.10 3.65
CA ILE A 176 9.81 8.00 4.80
C ILE A 176 9.95 9.23 5.70
N MET A 177 11.18 9.64 6.02
CA MET A 177 11.44 10.82 6.84
C MET A 177 11.01 12.11 6.16
N ALA A 178 11.29 12.26 4.86
CA ALA A 178 10.93 13.46 4.09
C ALA A 178 9.42 13.65 3.94
N THR A 179 8.65 12.54 3.92
CA THR A 179 7.20 12.56 3.73
C THR A 179 6.42 12.54 5.06
N GLY A 180 7.10 12.45 6.20
CA GLY A 180 6.45 12.30 7.50
C GLY A 180 5.68 10.99 7.62
N GLY A 181 6.24 9.91 7.07
CA GLY A 181 5.62 8.59 7.03
C GLY A 181 5.33 7.99 8.40
N SER A 182 4.43 7.01 8.42
CA SER A 182 4.04 6.30 9.64
C SER A 182 5.22 5.62 10.34
N THR A 183 5.22 5.67 11.67
CA THR A 183 6.18 4.94 12.52
C THR A 183 6.09 3.42 12.42
N ASN A 184 5.09 2.89 11.71
CA ASN A 184 4.99 1.45 11.40
C ASN A 184 5.98 1.00 10.32
N ALA A 185 6.57 1.94 9.57
CA ALA A 185 7.48 1.67 8.47
C ALA A 185 8.89 1.24 8.92
#